data_AF-A0A9D1VRP8-F1
#
_entry.id   AF-A0A9D1VRP8-F1
#
_cell.length_a   1.000
_cell.length_b   1.000
_cell.length_c   1.000
_cell.angle_alpha   90.00
_cell.angle_beta   90.00
_cell.angle_gamma   90.00
#
_symmetry.space_group_name_H-M   'P 1'
#
loop_
_entity.id
_entity.type
_entity.pdbx_description
1 polymer ?
#
loop_
_entity_poly.entity_id
_entity_poly.type
_entity_poly.pdbx_seq_one_letter_code
_entity_poly.pdbx_strand_id
1 'polypeptide(L)'
;TVCKAGPYYKYAKKYLGVTDIVTEDSETWAIERVCMVPRGIADTENRYQLTFKSGQTPYIYVNPDGLIYSINAEPEIADLSCPPVAPDEPDSIDVSKVFSEELLMSGSIAKMAEVAAKQIYRIRESRLDLLTGDVDKMPADGDSFKLIIAQLDAQEAALTALFLGTKSVERVVKRVEYCPEDDVESEILFRFSDFLGFVDADDLSGAPVSISVTVTEKGEYPVDNKGNIVELPKKALAYTIPGKAVIAISYDGRTYVEEELPIAQLGVVYGLDSSWFVDKKAPANAVFDATTGALLRLGK
;
A
#
# COMPACT_ATOMS: atom_id res chain seq x y z
N THR A 1 13.07 -3.08 -8.64
CA THR A 1 14.53 -3.11 -8.46
C THR A 1 15.19 -2.60 -9.72
N VAL A 2 16.00 -1.55 -9.59
CA VAL A 2 16.78 -0.95 -10.68
C VAL A 2 18.26 -1.27 -10.45
N CYS A 3 18.89 -1.89 -11.43
CA CYS A 3 20.32 -2.17 -11.45
C CYS A 3 20.96 -1.31 -12.54
N LYS A 4 21.99 -0.54 -12.21
CA LYS A 4 22.77 0.24 -13.18
C LYS A 4 24.22 -0.22 -13.19
N ALA A 5 24.74 -0.51 -14.38
CA ALA A 5 26.12 -0.92 -14.56
C ALA A 5 27.06 0.24 -14.23
N GLY A 6 28.11 -0.05 -13.45
CA GLY A 6 29.13 0.95 -13.14
C GLY A 6 29.98 1.28 -14.37
N PRO A 7 30.39 2.53 -14.61
CA PRO A 7 31.18 2.90 -15.79
C PRO A 7 32.50 2.12 -15.92
N TYR A 8 33.02 1.56 -14.82
CA TYR A 8 34.28 0.82 -14.77
C TYR A 8 34.09 -0.70 -14.56
N TYR A 9 32.90 -1.25 -14.78
CA TYR A 9 32.59 -2.67 -14.53
C TYR A 9 33.59 -3.65 -15.18
N LYS A 10 34.05 -3.34 -16.40
CA LYS A 10 35.06 -4.15 -17.13
C LYS A 10 36.39 -4.28 -16.40
N TYR A 11 36.70 -3.34 -15.51
CA TYR A 11 37.94 -3.27 -14.76
C TYR A 11 37.79 -3.74 -13.30
N ALA A 12 36.58 -4.08 -12.84
CA ALA A 12 36.31 -4.50 -11.47
C ALA A 12 37.14 -5.73 -11.06
N LYS A 13 37.20 -6.77 -11.90
CA LYS A 13 38.01 -7.96 -11.64
C LYS A 13 39.51 -7.64 -11.58
N LYS A 14 39.99 -6.72 -12.43
CA LYS A 14 41.40 -6.35 -12.51
C LYS A 14 41.86 -5.56 -11.29
N TYR A 15 41.07 -4.58 -10.86
CA TYR A 15 41.48 -3.64 -9.81
C TYR A 15 40.95 -3.98 -8.43
N LEU A 16 39.77 -4.59 -8.31
CA LEU A 16 39.14 -4.92 -7.02
C LEU A 16 39.04 -6.42 -6.75
N GLY A 17 39.29 -7.26 -7.76
CA GLY A 17 39.19 -8.72 -7.62
C GLY A 17 37.76 -9.26 -7.50
N VAL A 18 36.74 -8.41 -7.73
CA VAL A 18 35.33 -8.80 -7.57
C VAL A 18 34.75 -9.27 -8.91
N THR A 19 33.84 -10.24 -8.83
CA THR A 19 33.15 -10.85 -9.98
C THR A 19 31.63 -10.72 -9.95
N ASP A 20 31.04 -10.47 -8.78
CA ASP A 20 29.63 -10.16 -8.62
C ASP A 20 29.40 -8.68 -8.96
N ILE A 21 29.17 -8.38 -10.23
CA ILE A 21 29.03 -7.01 -10.75
C ILE A 21 27.80 -6.88 -11.65
N VAL A 22 27.19 -5.70 -11.63
CA VAL A 22 26.17 -5.32 -12.60
C VAL A 22 26.87 -4.97 -13.91
N THR A 23 26.64 -5.80 -14.94
CA THR A 23 27.27 -5.65 -16.26
C THR A 23 26.38 -4.92 -17.26
N GLU A 24 25.06 -4.95 -17.06
CA GLU A 24 24.06 -4.30 -17.90
C GLU A 24 22.99 -3.64 -17.03
N ASP A 25 22.47 -2.52 -17.53
CA ASP A 25 21.35 -1.84 -16.90
C ASP A 25 20.11 -2.73 -17.01
N SER A 26 19.42 -2.91 -15.90
CA SER A 26 18.19 -3.69 -15.87
C SER A 26 17.22 -3.12 -14.86
N GLU A 27 15.95 -3.24 -15.19
CA GLU A 27 14.86 -2.86 -14.32
C GLU A 27 13.89 -4.03 -14.23
N THR A 28 13.54 -4.38 -13.00
CA THR A 28 12.67 -5.51 -12.71
C THR A 28 11.62 -5.11 -11.69
N TRP A 29 10.39 -5.53 -11.92
CA TRP A 29 9.23 -5.24 -11.11
C TRP A 29 8.66 -6.54 -10.56
N ALA A 30 8.16 -6.48 -9.32
CA ALA A 30 7.50 -7.61 -8.69
C ALA A 30 6.39 -7.10 -7.77
N ILE A 31 5.26 -7.79 -7.74
CA ILE A 31 4.18 -7.52 -6.80
C ILE A 31 4.57 -8.12 -5.44
N GLU A 32 4.94 -7.27 -4.50
CA GLU A 32 5.30 -7.69 -3.13
C GLU A 32 4.06 -7.99 -2.27
N ARG A 33 3.02 -7.15 -2.38
CA ARG A 33 1.81 -7.26 -1.58
C ARG A 33 0.61 -6.72 -2.36
N VAL A 34 -0.51 -7.40 -2.23
CA VAL A 34 -1.84 -6.89 -2.59
C VAL A 34 -2.63 -6.81 -1.30
N CYS A 35 -3.38 -5.73 -1.14
CA CYS A 35 -4.24 -5.52 0.03
C CYS A 35 -5.59 -5.00 -0.48
N MET A 36 -6.66 -5.58 0.04
CA MET A 36 -8.03 -5.23 -0.27
C MET A 36 -8.67 -4.59 0.96
N VAL A 37 -9.40 -3.50 0.77
CA VAL A 37 -10.08 -2.80 1.85
C VAL A 37 -11.49 -2.44 1.39
N PRO A 38 -12.55 -2.89 2.09
CA PRO A 38 -13.90 -2.47 1.77
C PRO A 38 -14.10 -0.99 2.09
N ARG A 39 -14.76 -0.27 1.19
CA ARG A 39 -15.02 1.17 1.33
C ARG A 39 -16.48 1.47 1.05
N GLY A 40 -17.14 2.12 2.00
CA GLY A 40 -18.49 2.63 1.82
C GLY A 40 -18.50 3.98 1.14
N ILE A 41 -19.35 4.14 0.13
CA ILE A 41 -19.59 5.39 -0.58
C ILE A 41 -21.09 5.70 -0.45
N ALA A 42 -21.43 6.95 -0.14
CA ALA A 42 -22.83 7.35 -0.02
C ALA A 42 -23.54 7.27 -1.37
N ASP A 43 -24.62 6.50 -1.40
CA ASP A 43 -25.51 6.42 -2.54
C ASP A 43 -26.30 7.72 -2.68
N THR A 44 -26.06 8.45 -3.77
CA THR A 44 -26.71 9.74 -4.02
C THR A 44 -28.07 9.62 -4.70
N GLU A 45 -28.38 8.45 -5.26
CA GLU A 45 -29.65 8.14 -5.94
C GLU A 45 -30.74 7.85 -4.91
N ASN A 46 -30.41 7.13 -3.85
CA ASN A 46 -31.34 6.74 -2.80
C ASN A 46 -31.30 7.69 -1.60
N ARG A 47 -32.25 8.64 -1.56
CA ARG A 47 -32.38 9.62 -0.46
C ARG A 47 -33.59 9.33 0.42
N TYR A 48 -33.34 9.21 1.71
CA TYR A 48 -34.36 8.93 2.72
C TYR A 48 -34.55 10.12 3.65
N GLN A 49 -35.81 10.50 3.91
CA GLN A 49 -36.14 11.54 4.88
C GLN A 49 -36.63 10.90 6.19
N LEU A 50 -35.84 11.08 7.25
CA LEU A 50 -36.20 10.62 8.58
C LEU A 50 -36.91 11.75 9.37
N THR A 51 -38.10 11.46 9.89
CA THR A 51 -38.84 12.40 10.76
C THR A 51 -39.13 11.76 12.11
N PHE A 52 -38.48 12.26 13.15
CA PHE A 52 -38.73 11.84 14.52
C PHE A 52 -40.01 12.48 15.08
N LYS A 53 -40.79 11.71 15.84
CA LYS A 53 -41.94 12.23 16.60
C LYS A 53 -41.46 12.91 17.90
N SER A 54 -42.34 13.65 18.57
CA SER A 54 -42.07 14.25 19.87
C SER A 54 -41.69 13.19 20.91
N GLY A 55 -40.48 13.28 21.45
CA GLY A 55 -39.89 12.28 22.34
C GLY A 55 -38.56 12.77 22.92
N GLN A 56 -37.64 11.84 23.21
CA GLN A 56 -36.24 12.22 23.44
C GLN A 56 -35.58 12.64 22.12
N THR A 57 -34.60 13.54 22.19
CA THR A 57 -33.82 13.96 21.03
C THR A 57 -32.75 12.90 20.75
N PRO A 58 -32.81 12.17 19.63
CA PRO A 58 -31.75 11.22 19.29
C PRO A 58 -30.50 11.98 18.85
N TYR A 59 -29.33 11.39 19.09
CA TYR A 59 -28.08 11.85 18.51
C TYR A 59 -27.54 10.81 17.52
N ILE A 60 -26.89 11.31 16.48
CA ILE A 60 -26.40 10.49 15.35
C ILE A 60 -24.92 10.79 15.17
N TYR A 61 -24.10 9.75 15.09
CA TYR A 61 -22.71 9.85 14.67
C TYR A 61 -22.61 9.55 13.17
N VAL A 62 -21.96 10.45 12.44
CA VAL A 62 -21.70 10.31 11.01
C VAL A 62 -20.21 10.41 10.73
N ASN A 63 -19.75 9.74 9.68
CA ASN A 63 -18.40 9.91 9.18
C ASN A 63 -18.27 11.24 8.39
N PRO A 64 -17.04 11.67 8.04
CA PRO A 64 -16.83 12.87 7.23
C PRO A 64 -17.54 12.85 5.85
N ASP A 65 -17.80 11.66 5.32
CA ASP A 65 -18.51 11.45 4.04
C ASP A 65 -20.05 11.43 4.20
N GLY A 66 -20.58 11.62 5.42
CA GLY A 66 -22.01 11.68 5.70
C GLY A 66 -22.70 10.33 5.92
N LEU A 67 -21.96 9.22 5.99
CA LEU A 67 -22.48 7.89 6.31
C LEU A 67 -22.71 7.76 7.83
N ILE A 68 -23.79 7.08 8.22
CA ILE A 68 -24.18 6.90 9.62
C ILE A 68 -23.35 5.77 10.25
N TYR A 69 -22.68 6.06 11.37
CA TYR A 69 -22.04 5.03 12.21
C TYR A 69 -22.99 4.51 13.29
N SER A 70 -23.74 5.39 13.96
CA SER A 70 -24.58 4.99 15.08
C SER A 70 -25.66 6.02 15.40
N ILE A 71 -26.71 5.54 16.08
CA ILE A 71 -27.76 6.36 16.70
C ILE A 71 -27.87 5.98 18.16
N ASN A 72 -27.85 6.98 19.05
CA ASN A 72 -27.92 6.81 20.51
C ASN A 72 -26.85 5.86 21.10
N ALA A 73 -25.72 5.68 20.40
CA ALA A 73 -24.57 4.90 20.86
C ALA A 73 -23.27 5.53 20.37
N GLU A 74 -22.16 5.21 21.03
CA GLU A 74 -20.82 5.50 20.50
C GLU A 74 -20.54 4.65 19.25
N PRO A 75 -19.85 5.21 18.23
CA PRO A 75 -19.59 4.52 16.98
C PRO A 75 -18.51 3.44 17.16
N GLU A 76 -18.70 2.29 16.52
CA GLU A 76 -17.67 1.26 16.38
C GLU A 76 -16.96 1.48 15.03
N ILE A 77 -15.79 2.12 15.07
CA ILE A 77 -15.01 2.41 13.87
C ILE A 77 -14.02 1.27 13.64
N ALA A 78 -14.24 0.50 12.56
CA ALA A 78 -13.27 -0.51 12.13
C ALA A 78 -12.02 0.17 11.54
N ASP A 79 -10.83 -0.22 12.00
CA ASP A 79 -9.56 0.21 11.39
C ASP A 79 -9.31 -0.63 10.12
N LEU A 80 -9.93 -0.17 9.04
CA LEU A 80 -9.81 -0.75 7.71
C LEU A 80 -8.70 0.00 6.98
N SER A 81 -7.45 -0.40 7.19
CA SER A 81 -6.31 0.20 6.52
C SER A 81 -5.33 -0.85 6.01
N CYS A 82 -4.83 -0.62 4.78
CA CYS A 82 -3.61 -1.30 4.35
C CYS A 82 -2.42 -0.68 5.09
N PRO A 83 -1.45 -1.50 5.55
CA PRO A 83 -0.25 -0.96 6.17
C PRO A 83 0.40 0.05 5.23
N PRO A 84 0.77 1.26 5.73
CA PRO A 84 1.34 2.29 4.90
C PRO A 84 2.66 1.76 4.32
N VAL A 85 2.68 1.59 3.00
CA VAL A 85 3.93 1.45 2.27
C VAL A 85 4.35 2.88 1.96
N ALA A 86 5.20 3.43 2.81
CA ALA A 86 5.96 4.60 2.39
C ALA A 86 6.76 4.16 1.15
N PRO A 87 6.71 4.89 0.03
CA PRO A 87 7.71 4.70 -1.00
C PRO A 87 9.06 4.94 -0.31
N ASP A 88 9.88 3.90 -0.20
CA ASP A 88 11.23 4.08 0.30
C ASP A 88 11.93 5.06 -0.63
N GLU A 89 12.60 6.07 -0.08
CA GLU A 89 13.57 6.81 -0.88
C GLU A 89 14.56 5.76 -1.42
N PRO A 90 14.83 5.75 -2.73
CA PRO A 90 15.73 4.75 -3.28
C PRO A 90 17.08 4.91 -2.57
N ASP A 91 17.54 3.85 -1.88
CA ASP A 91 18.89 3.67 -1.34
C ASP A 91 19.89 3.66 -2.51
N SER A 92 20.00 4.79 -3.20
CA SER A 92 20.79 4.96 -4.38
C SER A 92 22.07 5.66 -3.99
N ILE A 93 23.18 4.95 -4.18
CA ILE A 93 24.50 5.51 -3.99
C ILE A 93 24.71 6.57 -5.07
N ASP A 94 24.75 7.83 -4.66
CA ASP A 94 25.02 8.95 -5.55
C ASP A 94 26.50 8.98 -5.95
N VAL A 95 26.81 8.27 -7.03
CA VAL A 95 28.15 8.21 -7.61
C VAL A 95 28.63 9.54 -8.20
N SER A 96 27.76 10.53 -8.39
CA SER A 96 28.16 11.83 -8.94
C SER A 96 29.14 12.58 -8.03
N LYS A 97 29.02 12.36 -6.71
CA LYS A 97 29.83 13.05 -5.68
C LYS A 97 31.30 12.65 -5.65
N VAL A 98 31.66 11.51 -6.26
CA VAL A 98 33.05 11.00 -6.24
C VAL A 98 33.85 11.35 -7.49
N PHE A 99 33.25 11.99 -8.49
CA PHE A 99 34.00 12.46 -9.66
C PHE A 99 34.85 13.70 -9.31
N SER A 100 36.12 13.46 -8.97
CA SER A 100 37.10 14.53 -8.77
C SER A 100 37.59 15.11 -10.09
N GLU A 101 38.16 16.32 -10.04
CA GLU A 101 38.80 16.95 -11.20
C GLU A 101 39.87 16.03 -11.84
N GLU A 102 40.67 15.34 -11.02
CA GLU A 102 41.67 14.37 -11.46
C GLU A 102 41.06 13.18 -12.24
N LEU A 103 39.89 12.69 -11.80
CA LEU A 103 39.15 11.65 -12.50
C LEU A 103 38.63 12.17 -13.83
N LEU A 104 38.01 13.34 -13.85
CA LEU A 104 37.42 13.90 -15.07
C LEU A 104 38.47 14.33 -16.11
N MET A 105 39.68 14.72 -15.68
CA MET A 105 40.78 15.10 -16.55
C MET A 105 41.61 13.90 -17.06
N SER A 106 41.42 12.71 -16.49
CA SER A 106 42.10 11.50 -16.92
C SER A 106 41.53 11.05 -18.26
N GLY A 107 42.20 11.39 -19.37
CA GLY A 107 41.70 11.27 -20.75
C GLY A 107 41.29 9.88 -21.29
N SER A 108 41.15 8.84 -20.47
CA SER A 108 40.54 7.56 -20.85
C SER A 108 39.85 6.84 -19.67
N ILE A 109 38.82 6.04 -19.96
CA ILE A 109 38.08 5.24 -18.95
C ILE A 109 39.00 4.29 -18.18
N ALA A 110 39.98 3.68 -18.86
CA ALA A 110 40.96 2.79 -18.22
C ALA A 110 41.80 3.55 -17.17
N LYS A 111 42.20 4.79 -17.47
CA LYS A 111 42.97 5.62 -16.54
C LYS A 111 42.11 6.13 -15.39
N MET A 112 40.87 6.52 -15.68
CA MET A 112 39.90 6.89 -14.64
C MET A 112 39.66 5.72 -13.66
N ALA A 113 39.48 4.50 -14.17
CA ALA A 113 39.36 3.29 -13.36
C ALA A 113 40.63 3.03 -12.51
N GLU A 114 41.83 3.25 -13.06
CA GLU A 114 43.06 3.12 -12.27
C GLU A 114 43.13 4.13 -11.11
N VAL A 115 42.78 5.39 -11.36
CA VAL A 115 42.77 6.46 -10.33
C VAL A 115 41.71 6.18 -9.27
N ALA A 116 40.49 5.81 -9.67
CA ALA A 116 39.41 5.46 -8.75
C ALA A 116 39.79 4.26 -7.86
N ALA A 117 40.42 3.23 -8.44
CA ALA A 117 40.91 2.08 -7.66
C ALA A 117 41.97 2.48 -6.62
N LYS A 118 42.92 3.34 -7.00
CA LYS A 118 43.92 3.86 -6.06
C LYS A 118 43.27 4.65 -4.91
N GLN A 119 42.26 5.45 -5.20
CA GLN A 119 41.51 6.18 -4.18
C GLN A 119 40.79 5.23 -3.21
N ILE A 120 40.17 4.15 -3.70
CA ILE A 120 39.56 3.11 -2.84
C ILE A 120 40.59 2.52 -1.88
N TYR A 121 41.75 2.10 -2.40
CA TYR A 121 42.81 1.52 -1.55
C TYR A 121 43.35 2.53 -0.53
N ARG A 122 43.50 3.80 -0.91
CA ARG A 122 43.89 4.87 0.01
C ARG A 122 42.87 5.07 1.12
N ILE A 123 41.56 5.05 0.81
CA ILE A 123 40.51 5.16 1.82
C ILE A 123 40.54 3.97 2.79
N ARG A 124 40.76 2.75 2.28
CA ARG A 124 40.90 1.54 3.13
C ARG A 124 42.08 1.61 4.07
N GLU A 125 43.22 2.07 3.57
CA GLU A 125 44.43 2.31 4.37
C GLU A 125 44.15 3.37 5.45
N SER A 126 43.61 4.53 5.07
CA SER A 126 43.25 5.59 6.03
C SER A 126 42.24 5.12 7.07
N ARG A 127 41.26 4.28 6.70
CA ARG A 127 40.32 3.69 7.66
C ARG A 127 41.03 2.73 8.63
N LEU A 128 41.97 1.94 8.14
CA LEU A 128 42.77 1.04 8.98
C LEU A 128 43.62 1.83 9.96
N ASP A 129 44.33 2.87 9.49
CA ASP A 129 45.18 3.73 10.35
C ASP A 129 44.34 4.41 11.45
N LEU A 130 43.14 4.89 11.11
CA LEU A 130 42.22 5.46 12.09
C LEU A 130 41.74 4.44 13.13
N LEU A 131 41.57 3.18 12.74
CA LEU A 131 41.14 2.11 13.64
C LEU A 131 42.27 1.57 14.52
N THR A 132 43.50 1.47 14.01
CA THR A 132 44.68 1.04 14.78
C THR A 132 45.25 2.16 15.63
N GLY A 133 44.89 3.40 15.33
CA GLY A 133 45.36 4.59 16.03
C GLY A 133 46.72 5.08 15.56
N ASP A 134 47.17 4.64 14.39
CA ASP A 134 48.42 5.05 13.75
C ASP A 134 48.24 6.38 12.98
N VAL A 135 47.56 7.36 13.59
CA VAL A 135 47.33 8.69 13.01
C VAL A 135 47.89 9.80 13.90
N ASP A 136 48.55 10.78 13.29
CA ASP A 136 49.16 11.92 14.00
C ASP A 136 48.14 12.73 14.82
N LYS A 137 46.87 12.73 14.40
CA LYS A 137 45.76 13.43 15.06
C LYS A 137 44.50 12.57 15.05
N MET A 138 44.24 11.92 16.17
CA MET A 138 42.92 11.34 16.41
C MET A 138 41.86 12.45 16.53
N PRO A 139 40.62 12.18 16.09
CA PRO A 139 39.48 13.05 16.39
C PRO A 139 39.32 13.26 17.90
N ALA A 140 38.94 14.47 18.30
CA ALA A 140 38.90 14.87 19.71
C ALA A 140 37.78 14.19 20.50
N ASP A 141 36.73 13.71 19.83
CA ASP A 141 35.53 13.12 20.42
C ASP A 141 35.00 11.93 19.58
N GLY A 142 34.26 11.05 20.25
CA GLY A 142 33.76 9.80 19.66
C GLY A 142 32.70 10.01 18.57
N ASP A 143 31.98 11.12 18.57
CA ASP A 143 30.97 11.39 17.53
C ASP A 143 31.60 11.96 16.26
N SER A 144 32.61 12.83 16.36
CA SER A 144 33.44 13.21 15.21
C SER A 144 34.15 12.01 14.58
N PHE A 145 34.64 11.06 15.39
CA PHE A 145 35.23 9.84 14.87
C PHE A 145 34.24 9.04 14.03
N LYS A 146 33.02 8.81 14.55
CA LYS A 146 31.96 8.12 13.79
C LYS A 146 31.61 8.84 12.49
N LEU A 147 31.54 10.16 12.49
CA LEU A 147 31.22 10.94 11.29
C LEU A 147 32.30 10.80 10.21
N ILE A 148 33.58 10.84 10.60
CA ILE A 148 34.69 10.65 9.67
C ILE A 148 34.65 9.24 9.06
N ILE A 149 34.44 8.21 9.88
CA ILE A 149 34.31 6.82 9.41
C ILE A 149 33.13 6.69 8.46
N ALA A 150 31.96 7.23 8.80
CA ALA A 150 30.78 7.21 7.95
C ALA A 150 31.02 7.92 6.60
N GLN A 151 31.75 9.03 6.60
CA GLN A 151 32.11 9.75 5.38
C GLN A 151 33.09 8.96 4.50
N LEU A 152 34.09 8.29 5.11
CA LEU A 152 35.02 7.42 4.39
C LEU A 152 34.30 6.21 3.80
N ASP A 153 33.39 5.58 4.55
CA ASP A 153 32.58 4.46 4.09
C ASP A 153 31.66 4.88 2.94
N ALA A 154 31.04 6.06 3.01
CA ALA A 154 30.21 6.59 1.93
C ALA A 154 31.03 6.86 0.65
N GLN A 155 32.24 7.42 0.77
CA GLN A 155 33.15 7.65 -0.36
C GLN A 155 33.67 6.34 -0.94
N GLU A 156 34.06 5.37 -0.10
CA GLU A 156 34.47 4.03 -0.54
C GLU A 156 33.32 3.37 -1.30
N ALA A 157 32.10 3.39 -0.75
CA ALA A 157 30.92 2.81 -1.37
C ALA A 157 30.61 3.44 -2.73
N ALA A 158 30.68 4.77 -2.85
CA ALA A 158 30.45 5.47 -4.11
C ALA A 158 31.53 5.21 -5.17
N LEU A 159 32.82 5.21 -4.80
CA LEU A 159 33.90 4.84 -5.74
C LEU A 159 33.81 3.37 -6.15
N THR A 160 33.46 2.50 -5.21
CA THR A 160 33.29 1.06 -5.42
C THR A 160 32.10 0.80 -6.35
N ALA A 161 30.99 1.52 -6.18
CA ALA A 161 29.83 1.48 -7.09
C ALA A 161 30.17 1.85 -8.54
N LEU A 162 31.22 2.66 -8.80
CA LEU A 162 31.69 2.90 -10.17
C LEU A 162 32.19 1.62 -10.86
N PHE A 163 32.62 0.61 -10.09
CA PHE A 163 33.06 -0.69 -10.58
C PHE A 163 31.96 -1.75 -10.50
N LEU A 164 31.25 -1.87 -9.38
CA LEU A 164 30.24 -2.94 -9.23
C LEU A 164 28.88 -2.58 -9.84
N GLY A 165 28.61 -1.30 -10.08
CA GLY A 165 27.28 -0.78 -10.37
C GLY A 165 26.48 -0.49 -9.10
N THR A 166 25.26 0.00 -9.29
CA THR A 166 24.31 0.29 -8.21
C THR A 166 23.08 -0.59 -8.34
N LYS A 167 22.48 -0.91 -7.19
CA LYS A 167 21.20 -1.60 -7.10
C LYS A 167 20.32 -0.83 -6.14
N SER A 168 19.22 -0.29 -6.62
CA SER A 168 18.20 0.35 -5.79
C SER A 168 16.91 -0.46 -5.85
N VAL A 169 16.22 -0.51 -4.71
CA VAL A 169 14.88 -1.07 -4.60
C VAL A 169 13.96 0.09 -4.26
N GLU A 170 12.89 0.23 -5.04
CA GLU A 170 11.85 1.21 -4.82
C GLU A 170 10.52 0.46 -4.71
N ARG A 171 9.64 0.96 -3.85
CA ARG A 171 8.28 0.44 -3.66
C ARG A 171 7.29 1.44 -4.21
N VAL A 172 6.45 0.99 -5.15
CA VAL A 172 5.39 1.81 -5.75
C VAL A 172 4.04 1.22 -5.37
N VAL A 173 3.10 2.09 -5.01
CA VAL A 173 1.74 1.72 -4.64
C VAL A 173 0.77 2.26 -5.68
N LYS A 174 0.02 1.38 -6.33
CA LYS A 174 -1.12 1.73 -7.18
C LYS A 174 -2.42 1.38 -6.45
N ARG A 175 -3.35 2.32 -6.38
CA ARG A 175 -4.70 2.10 -5.83
C ARG A 175 -5.68 1.91 -6.98
N VAL A 176 -6.52 0.89 -6.85
CA VAL A 176 -7.59 0.58 -7.81
C VAL A 176 -8.88 0.47 -7.03
N GLU A 177 -9.92 1.15 -7.50
CA GLU A 177 -11.27 1.07 -6.92
C GLU A 177 -12.11 0.15 -7.81
N TYR A 178 -12.88 -0.74 -7.19
CA TYR A 178 -13.73 -1.69 -7.88
C TYR A 178 -15.09 -1.77 -7.17
N CYS A 179 -16.17 -1.74 -7.95
CA CYS A 179 -17.54 -1.82 -7.44
C CYS A 179 -18.18 -3.13 -7.91
N PRO A 180 -18.30 -4.15 -7.04
CA PRO A 180 -18.91 -5.42 -7.41
C PRO A 180 -20.44 -5.26 -7.54
N GLU A 181 -20.98 -5.59 -8.71
CA GLU A 181 -22.44 -5.56 -8.97
C GLU A 181 -23.06 -6.96 -8.95
N ASP A 182 -22.40 -7.94 -9.55
CA ASP A 182 -22.88 -9.32 -9.71
C ASP A 182 -21.71 -10.32 -9.64
N ASP A 183 -22.01 -11.61 -9.84
CA ASP A 183 -21.00 -12.66 -10.00
C ASP A 183 -20.07 -12.37 -11.19
N VAL A 184 -18.76 -12.43 -10.93
CA VAL A 184 -17.71 -12.21 -11.93
C VAL A 184 -16.68 -13.31 -11.81
N GLU A 185 -16.59 -14.17 -12.84
CA GLU A 185 -15.60 -15.25 -12.85
C GLU A 185 -14.17 -14.72 -12.95
N SER A 186 -13.94 -13.74 -13.83
CA SER A 186 -12.63 -13.10 -13.99
C SER A 186 -12.77 -11.78 -14.74
N GLU A 187 -12.42 -10.68 -14.08
CA GLU A 187 -12.33 -9.35 -14.69
C GLU A 187 -10.94 -8.77 -14.46
N ILE A 188 -10.38 -8.11 -15.48
CA ILE A 188 -9.01 -7.58 -15.43
C ILE A 188 -9.05 -6.19 -14.79
N LEU A 189 -8.45 -6.05 -13.61
CA LEU A 189 -8.32 -4.75 -12.93
C LEU A 189 -7.22 -3.89 -13.59
N PHE A 190 -6.07 -4.50 -13.83
CA PHE A 190 -4.92 -3.90 -14.51
C PHE A 190 -3.99 -5.00 -15.01
N ARG A 191 -2.96 -4.63 -15.78
CA ARG A 191 -1.90 -5.54 -16.19
C ARG A 191 -0.58 -5.15 -15.53
N PHE A 192 0.24 -6.16 -15.23
CA PHE A 192 1.54 -5.99 -14.60
C PHE A 192 2.61 -6.69 -15.42
N SER A 193 3.72 -6.00 -15.66
CA SER A 193 4.85 -6.50 -16.42
C SER A 193 6.08 -6.55 -15.51
N ASP A 194 6.83 -7.64 -15.57
CA ASP A 194 8.07 -7.79 -14.79
C ASP A 194 9.16 -6.79 -15.23
N PHE A 195 9.00 -6.11 -16.36
CA PHE A 195 9.95 -5.13 -16.89
C PHE A 195 9.43 -3.69 -16.88
N LEU A 196 8.12 -3.49 -17.06
CA LEU A 196 7.49 -2.15 -17.11
C LEU A 196 6.71 -1.79 -15.84
N GLY A 197 6.49 -2.74 -14.93
CA GLY A 197 5.69 -2.53 -13.73
C GLY A 197 4.19 -2.45 -14.05
N PHE A 198 3.54 -1.40 -13.56
CA PHE A 198 2.11 -1.19 -13.79
C PHE A 198 1.86 -0.71 -15.22
N VAL A 199 1.13 -1.49 -16.01
CA VAL A 199 0.66 -1.11 -17.35
C VAL A 199 -0.87 -1.00 -17.37
N ASP A 200 -1.39 -0.40 -18.44
CA ASP A 200 -2.82 -0.22 -18.60
C ASP A 200 -3.54 -1.54 -18.89
N ALA A 201 -4.84 -1.57 -18.61
CA ALA A 201 -5.65 -2.78 -18.78
C ALA A 201 -5.63 -3.30 -20.22
N ASP A 202 -5.41 -2.46 -21.23
CA ASP A 202 -5.36 -2.84 -22.65
C ASP A 202 -3.97 -3.22 -23.16
N ASP A 203 -2.92 -3.02 -22.36
CA ASP A 203 -1.54 -3.27 -22.78
C ASP A 203 -1.15 -4.75 -22.61
N LEU A 204 -1.01 -5.46 -23.73
CA LEU A 204 -0.67 -6.89 -23.78
C LEU A 204 0.79 -7.21 -23.39
N SER A 205 1.62 -6.21 -23.10
CA SER A 205 2.98 -6.42 -22.59
C SER A 205 3.03 -6.84 -21.11
N GLY A 206 1.92 -6.73 -20.39
CA GLY A 206 1.77 -7.19 -19.01
C GLY A 206 0.82 -8.39 -18.87
N ALA A 207 1.05 -9.19 -17.83
CA ALA A 207 0.14 -10.25 -17.42
C ALA A 207 -1.05 -9.67 -16.64
N PRO A 208 -2.27 -10.21 -16.79
CA PRO A 208 -3.46 -9.68 -16.14
C PRO A 208 -3.45 -9.92 -14.63
N VAL A 209 -3.74 -8.86 -13.88
CA VAL A 209 -4.18 -8.95 -12.48
C VAL A 209 -5.70 -8.94 -12.50
N SER A 210 -6.31 -10.08 -12.18
CA SER A 210 -7.76 -10.26 -12.25
C SER A 210 -8.40 -10.32 -10.89
N ILE A 211 -9.63 -9.84 -10.83
CA ILE A 211 -10.55 -10.02 -9.70
C ILE A 211 -11.62 -11.05 -10.08
N SER A 212 -11.98 -11.89 -9.12
CA SER A 212 -13.14 -12.76 -9.20
C SER A 212 -14.05 -12.49 -8.00
N VAL A 213 -15.35 -12.39 -8.27
CA VAL A 213 -16.39 -12.16 -7.26
C VAL A 213 -17.36 -13.32 -7.34
N THR A 214 -17.45 -14.11 -6.27
CA THR A 214 -18.39 -15.24 -6.16
C THR A 214 -19.39 -14.94 -5.05
N VAL A 215 -20.65 -14.72 -5.42
CA VAL A 215 -21.74 -14.41 -4.50
C VAL A 215 -22.09 -15.67 -3.70
N THR A 216 -21.93 -15.59 -2.38
CA THR A 216 -22.27 -16.68 -1.45
C THR A 216 -23.67 -16.52 -0.89
N GLU A 217 -24.11 -15.27 -0.67
CA GLU A 217 -25.41 -14.95 -0.08
C GLU A 217 -25.94 -13.64 -0.69
N LYS A 218 -27.22 -13.60 -1.06
CA LYS A 218 -27.91 -12.34 -1.43
C LYS A 218 -28.71 -11.85 -0.24
N GLY A 219 -28.80 -10.53 -0.07
CA GLY A 219 -29.61 -9.96 0.99
C GLY A 219 -31.09 -10.29 0.76
N GLU A 220 -31.75 -10.84 1.77
CA GLU A 220 -33.18 -11.16 1.72
C GLU A 220 -33.95 -10.30 2.71
N TYR A 221 -35.21 -10.00 2.37
CA TYR A 221 -36.10 -9.31 3.28
C TYR A 221 -36.44 -10.20 4.49
N PRO A 222 -36.52 -9.62 5.71
CA PRO A 222 -36.91 -10.40 6.88
C PRO A 222 -38.34 -10.93 6.70
N VAL A 223 -38.53 -12.22 7.04
CA VAL A 223 -39.82 -12.91 6.97
C VAL A 223 -40.40 -13.16 8.37
N ASP A 224 -41.72 -13.16 8.47
CA ASP A 224 -42.44 -13.53 9.69
C ASP A 224 -42.43 -15.05 9.92
N ASN A 225 -42.98 -15.49 11.07
CA ASN A 225 -43.10 -16.93 11.40
C ASN A 225 -43.95 -17.74 10.41
N LYS A 226 -44.62 -17.09 9.46
CA LYS A 226 -45.47 -17.69 8.43
C LYS A 226 -44.82 -17.59 7.02
N GLY A 227 -43.60 -17.08 6.92
CA GLY A 227 -42.86 -16.92 5.67
C GLY A 227 -43.27 -15.72 4.82
N ASN A 228 -44.06 -14.78 5.35
CA ASN A 228 -44.39 -13.54 4.64
C ASN A 228 -43.34 -12.48 4.92
N ILE A 229 -42.98 -11.70 3.89
CA ILE A 229 -42.10 -10.54 4.04
C ILE A 229 -42.72 -9.57 5.06
N VAL A 230 -41.93 -9.18 6.05
CA VAL A 230 -42.34 -8.18 7.03
C VAL A 230 -42.46 -6.83 6.32
N GLU A 231 -43.63 -6.20 6.42
CA GLU A 231 -43.87 -4.89 5.79
C GLU A 231 -42.92 -3.82 6.36
N LEU A 232 -42.36 -2.99 5.46
CA LEU A 232 -41.50 -1.89 5.85
C LEU A 232 -42.28 -0.89 6.75
N PRO A 233 -41.68 -0.42 7.86
CA PRO A 233 -42.28 0.63 8.67
C PRO A 233 -42.48 1.92 7.87
N LYS A 234 -43.68 2.54 7.98
CA LYS A 234 -43.99 3.80 7.26
C LYS A 234 -43.09 4.99 7.62
N LYS A 235 -42.39 4.93 8.75
CA LYS A 235 -41.42 5.94 9.22
C LYS A 235 -40.12 5.24 9.59
N ALA A 236 -39.52 4.60 8.59
CA ALA A 236 -38.32 3.83 8.78
C ALA A 236 -37.05 4.67 8.68
N LEU A 237 -36.06 4.33 9.51
CA LEU A 237 -34.66 4.55 9.21
C LEU A 237 -34.22 3.44 8.24
N ALA A 238 -33.84 3.83 7.03
CA ALA A 238 -33.36 2.90 6.02
C ALA A 238 -31.97 2.38 6.38
N TYR A 239 -31.76 1.08 6.22
CA TYR A 239 -30.47 0.42 6.34
C TYR A 239 -30.37 -0.72 5.33
N THR A 240 -29.16 -1.17 5.02
CA THR A 240 -28.93 -2.22 4.03
C THR A 240 -28.80 -3.56 4.74
N ILE A 241 -29.43 -4.61 4.24
CA ILE A 241 -29.10 -6.00 4.57
C ILE A 241 -28.17 -6.47 3.46
N PRO A 242 -26.84 -6.47 3.66
CA PRO A 242 -25.90 -6.78 2.59
C PRO A 242 -25.96 -8.27 2.23
N GLY A 243 -25.59 -8.59 0.99
CA GLY A 243 -25.19 -9.95 0.62
C GLY A 243 -23.77 -10.23 1.07
N LYS A 244 -23.29 -11.45 0.81
CA LYS A 244 -21.88 -11.84 0.99
C LYS A 244 -21.33 -12.35 -0.32
N ALA A 245 -20.06 -12.04 -0.57
CA ALA A 245 -19.33 -12.64 -1.66
C ALA A 245 -17.88 -12.88 -1.26
N VAL A 246 -17.29 -13.93 -1.85
CA VAL A 246 -15.86 -14.18 -1.82
C VAL A 246 -15.23 -13.38 -2.95
N ILE A 247 -14.31 -12.48 -2.58
CA ILE A 247 -13.52 -11.70 -3.53
C ILE A 247 -12.10 -12.26 -3.53
N ALA A 248 -11.61 -12.64 -4.70
CA ALA A 248 -10.24 -13.07 -4.87
C ALA A 248 -9.51 -12.24 -5.93
N ILE A 249 -8.25 -11.90 -5.66
CA ILE A 249 -7.36 -11.19 -6.59
C ILE A 249 -6.21 -12.13 -6.95
N SER A 250 -6.06 -12.40 -8.23
CA SER A 250 -5.06 -13.34 -8.75
C SER A 250 -4.14 -12.68 -9.79
N TYR A 251 -2.88 -13.06 -9.77
CA TYR A 251 -1.87 -12.68 -10.76
C TYR A 251 -0.93 -13.86 -11.02
N ASP A 252 -0.65 -14.13 -12.30
CA ASP A 252 0.24 -15.20 -12.76
C ASP A 252 -0.03 -16.59 -12.12
N GLY A 253 -1.32 -16.95 -12.04
CA GLY A 253 -1.78 -18.21 -11.44
C GLY A 253 -1.66 -18.31 -9.92
N ARG A 254 -1.27 -17.22 -9.23
CA ARG A 254 -1.25 -17.12 -7.77
C ARG A 254 -2.35 -16.21 -7.27
N THR A 255 -3.08 -16.66 -6.26
CA THR A 255 -4.05 -15.84 -5.52
C THR A 255 -3.32 -15.08 -4.43
N TYR A 256 -3.43 -13.76 -4.43
CA TYR A 256 -2.79 -12.88 -3.45
C TYR A 256 -3.70 -12.53 -2.28
N VAL A 257 -5.00 -12.39 -2.56
CA VAL A 257 -6.04 -12.07 -1.58
C VAL A 257 -7.23 -12.94 -1.91
N GLU A 258 -7.85 -13.53 -0.90
CA GLU A 258 -9.12 -14.26 -0.98
C GLU A 258 -9.84 -14.06 0.36
N GLU A 259 -10.89 -13.24 0.36
CA GLU A 259 -11.64 -12.91 1.57
C GLU A 259 -13.14 -12.88 1.28
N GLU A 260 -13.93 -13.35 2.23
CA GLU A 260 -15.39 -13.22 2.19
C GLU A 260 -15.79 -11.89 2.85
N LEU A 261 -16.47 -11.03 2.10
CA LEU A 261 -16.87 -9.70 2.56
C LEU A 261 -18.38 -9.48 2.36
N PRO A 262 -19.02 -8.71 3.26
CA PRO A 262 -20.38 -8.24 3.03
C PRO A 262 -20.38 -7.15 1.95
N ILE A 263 -21.31 -7.24 1.00
CA ILE A 263 -21.43 -6.33 -0.14
C ILE A 263 -22.83 -5.73 -0.17
N ALA A 264 -22.91 -4.39 -0.16
CA ALA A 264 -24.16 -3.66 -0.14
C ALA A 264 -24.97 -3.82 -1.44
N GLN A 265 -24.29 -3.90 -2.59
CA GLN A 265 -24.86 -4.02 -3.93
C GLN A 265 -25.66 -5.33 -4.11
N LEU A 266 -25.25 -6.39 -3.41
CA LEU A 266 -25.94 -7.69 -3.40
C LEU A 266 -27.07 -7.74 -2.35
N GLY A 267 -27.30 -6.63 -1.66
CA GLY A 267 -28.23 -6.52 -0.54
C GLY A 267 -29.60 -5.99 -0.90
N VAL A 268 -30.44 -5.85 0.13
CA VAL A 268 -31.74 -5.18 0.04
C VAL A 268 -31.84 -4.07 1.08
N VAL A 269 -32.52 -2.98 0.74
CA VAL A 269 -32.79 -1.89 1.70
C VAL A 269 -34.01 -2.25 2.53
N TYR A 270 -33.86 -2.23 3.86
CA TYR A 270 -34.92 -2.44 4.82
C TYR A 270 -35.04 -1.27 5.80
N GLY A 271 -36.01 -1.33 6.72
CA GLY A 271 -36.39 -0.20 7.57
C GLY A 271 -36.52 -0.53 9.06
N LEU A 272 -35.90 0.29 9.91
CA LEU A 272 -36.10 0.27 11.37
C LEU A 272 -37.13 1.33 11.77
N ASP A 273 -38.07 0.98 12.67
CA ASP A 273 -39.06 1.95 13.13
C ASP A 273 -38.40 3.09 13.91
N SER A 274 -38.53 4.32 13.39
CA SER A 274 -37.90 5.50 13.99
C SER A 274 -38.43 5.84 15.39
N SER A 275 -39.59 5.31 15.78
CA SER A 275 -40.16 5.51 17.13
C SER A 275 -39.33 4.87 18.24
N TRP A 276 -38.54 3.82 17.94
CA TRP A 276 -37.71 3.14 18.92
C TRP A 276 -36.61 4.06 19.47
N PHE A 277 -36.07 4.95 18.65
CA PHE A 277 -34.97 5.85 19.04
C PHE A 277 -35.41 7.06 19.86
N VAL A 278 -36.72 7.30 19.98
CA VAL A 278 -37.29 8.47 20.68
C VAL A 278 -38.19 8.09 21.86
N ASP A 279 -38.22 6.81 22.23
CA ASP A 279 -38.95 6.33 23.39
C ASP A 279 -38.47 7.04 24.66
N LYS A 280 -39.43 7.52 25.47
CA LYS A 280 -39.13 8.31 26.68
C LYS A 280 -38.59 7.47 27.83
N LYS A 281 -38.86 6.16 27.86
CA LYS A 281 -38.47 5.26 28.95
C LYS A 281 -37.17 4.51 28.65
N ALA A 282 -37.01 4.02 27.42
CA ALA A 282 -35.86 3.25 27.00
C ALA A 282 -35.63 3.45 25.49
N PRO A 283 -34.91 4.52 25.08
CA PRO A 283 -34.61 4.76 23.68
C PRO A 283 -33.67 3.67 23.17
N ALA A 284 -34.02 3.06 22.05
CA ALA A 284 -33.15 2.10 21.38
C ALA A 284 -31.88 2.78 20.88
N ASN A 285 -30.84 1.96 20.71
CA ASN A 285 -29.60 2.35 20.06
C ASN A 285 -29.29 1.43 18.89
N ALA A 286 -28.64 1.97 17.87
CA ALA A 286 -28.25 1.22 16.68
C ALA A 286 -26.82 1.56 16.28
N VAL A 287 -26.07 0.55 15.88
CA VAL A 287 -24.72 0.67 15.32
C VAL A 287 -24.75 0.10 13.91
N PHE A 288 -24.18 0.83 12.97
CA PHE A 288 -24.14 0.50 11.56
C PHE A 288 -22.72 0.32 11.07
N ASP A 289 -22.55 -0.58 10.10
CA ASP A 289 -21.34 -0.70 9.32
C ASP A 289 -21.28 0.42 8.29
N ALA A 290 -20.27 1.28 8.38
CA ALA A 290 -20.10 2.38 7.43
C ALA A 290 -19.70 1.93 6.03
N THR A 291 -19.21 0.69 5.84
CA THR A 291 -18.86 0.17 4.52
C THR A 291 -20.08 -0.30 3.74
N THR A 292 -21.01 -0.99 4.41
CA THR A 292 -22.15 -1.64 3.78
C THR A 292 -23.49 -0.99 4.09
N GLY A 293 -23.57 -0.15 5.12
CA GLY A 293 -24.84 0.36 5.67
C GLY A 293 -25.61 -0.69 6.49
N ALA A 294 -24.95 -1.80 6.86
CA ALA A 294 -25.57 -2.90 7.61
C ALA A 294 -25.83 -2.55 9.06
N LEU A 295 -26.95 -3.04 9.60
CA LEU A 295 -27.20 -2.97 11.04
C LEU A 295 -26.33 -4.03 11.76
N LEU A 296 -25.33 -3.58 12.51
CA LEU A 296 -24.44 -4.44 13.29
C LEU A 296 -25.07 -4.82 14.64
N ARG A 297 -25.66 -3.83 15.32
CA ARG A 297 -26.25 -4.03 16.64
C ARG A 297 -27.46 -3.14 16.83
N LEU A 298 -28.51 -3.71 17.42
CA LEU A 298 -29.69 -3.00 17.91
C LEU A 298 -29.90 -3.31 19.39
N GLY A 299 -29.81 -2.31 20.25
CA GLY A 299 -30.08 -2.42 21.69
C GLY A 299 -31.35 -1.65 22.08
N LYS A 300 -31.97 -2.05 23.18
CA LYS A 300 -33.11 -1.40 23.83
C LYS A 300 -32.81 -1.12 25.28
#